data_AF-A0A5M0YFW6-F1
#
_entry.id   AF-A0A5M0YFW6-F1
#
_cell.length_a   1.000
_cell.length_b   1.000
_cell.length_c   1.000
_cell.angle_alpha   90.00
_cell.angle_beta   90.00
_cell.angle_gamma   90.00
#
_symmetry.space_group_name_H-M   'P 1'
#
loop_
_entity.id
_entity.type
_entity.pdbx_description
1 polymer ?
#
loop_
_entity_poly.entity_id
_entity_poly.type
_entity_poly.pdbx_seq_one_letter_code
_entity_poly.pdbx_strand_id
1 'polypeptide(L)' 'MNNIEITLTKIEADYVKTMLLNNTNKIQVICKKREEMKEFFRENTVLNGNISRKITNALKVSVVKEEQA' A
#
# COMPACT_ATOMS: atom_id res chain seq x y z
N MET A 1 -5.59 -22.46 0.73
CA MET A 1 -4.79 -21.29 0.33
C MET A 1 -3.52 -21.32 1.16
N ASN A 2 -2.35 -21.39 0.53
CA ASN A 2 -1.09 -21.26 1.26
C ASN A 2 -0.95 -19.79 1.65
N ASN A 3 -1.07 -19.48 2.93
CA ASN A 3 -0.85 -18.12 3.42
C ASN A 3 0.65 -17.85 3.36
N ILE A 4 1.03 -16.81 2.62
CA ILE A 4 2.38 -16.26 2.62
C ILE A 4 2.41 -15.14 3.65
N GLU A 5 3.36 -15.20 4.58
CA GLU A 5 3.61 -14.16 5.57
C GLU A 5 4.92 -13.45 5.25
N ILE A 6 4.91 -12.12 5.36
CA ILE A 6 6.07 -11.26 5.12
C ILE A 6 6.20 -10.32 6.33
N THR A 7 7.34 -10.37 7.00
CA THR A 7 7.68 -9.44 8.10
C THR A 7 8.51 -8.29 7.55
N LEU A 8 8.19 -7.07 7.98
CA LEU A 8 8.90 -5.85 7.59
C LEU A 8 9.32 -5.10 8.85
N THR A 9 10.52 -4.50 8.82
CA THR A 9 10.89 -3.43 9.75
C THR A 9 10.05 -2.18 9.50
N LYS A 10 10.05 -1.24 10.45
CA LYS A 10 9.33 0.05 10.30
C LYS A 10 9.78 0.82 9.05
N ILE A 11 11.10 0.86 8.80
CA ILE A 11 11.68 1.55 7.65
C ILE A 11 11.24 0.91 6.34
N GLU A 12 11.27 -0.43 6.24
CA GLU A 12 10.80 -1.15 5.06
C GLU A 12 9.30 -0.97 4.84
N ALA A 13 8.50 -0.98 5.90
CA ALA A 13 7.07 -0.73 5.84
C ALA A 13 6.74 0.68 5.32
N ASP A 14 7.44 1.70 5.81
CA ASP A 14 7.30 3.09 5.33
C ASP A 14 7.75 3.25 3.87
N TYR A 15 8.85 2.58 3.49
CA TYR A 15 9.32 2.54 2.11
C TYR A 15 8.26 1.92 1.18
N VAL A 16 7.76 0.73 1.51
CA VAL A 16 6.75 0.02 0.69
C VAL A 16 5.48 0.87 0.59
N LYS A 17 4.99 1.43 1.69
CA LYS A 17 3.82 2.31 1.68
C LYS A 17 4.01 3.51 0.75
N THR A 18 5.18 4.15 0.79
CA THR A 18 5.51 5.29 -0.07
C THR A 18 5.58 4.87 -1.54
N MET A 19 6.18 3.71 -1.83
CA MET A 19 6.26 3.16 -3.18
C MET A 19 4.86 2.90 -3.77
N LEU A 20 3.95 2.29 -3.00
CA LEU A 20 2.58 2.00 -3.43
C LEU A 20 1.77 3.28 -3.69
N LEU A 21 1.94 4.30 -2.85
CA LEU A 21 1.32 5.62 -3.06
C LEU A 21 1.85 6.28 -4.34
N ASN A 22 3.16 6.28 -4.55
CA ASN A 22 3.78 6.85 -5.75
C ASN A 22 3.32 6.11 -7.02
N ASN A 23 3.21 4.78 -6.97
CA ASN A 23 2.69 3.98 -8.07
C ASN A 23 1.23 4.35 -8.38
N THR A 24 0.39 4.48 -7.34
CA THR A 24 -1.01 4.90 -7.48
C THR A 24 -1.14 6.30 -8.09
N ASN A 25 -0.31 7.26 -7.67
CA ASN A 25 -0.30 8.62 -8.22
C ASN A 25 0.10 8.61 -9.71
N LYS A 26 1.10 7.81 -10.10
CA LYS A 26 1.49 7.65 -11.52
C LYS A 26 0.33 7.08 -12.35
N ILE A 27 -0.34 6.04 -11.85
CA ILE A 27 -1.53 5.45 -12.49
C ILE A 27 -2.62 6.52 -12.66
N GLN A 28 -2.92 7.29 -11.62
CA GLN A 28 -3.94 8.34 -11.70
C GLN A 28 -3.62 9.40 -12.76
N VAL A 29 -2.36 9.81 -12.88
CA VAL A 29 -1.92 10.75 -13.93
C VAL A 29 -2.13 10.16 -15.33
N ILE A 30 -1.83 8.87 -15.51
CA ILE A 30 -2.07 8.17 -16.78
C ILE A 30 -3.57 8.12 -17.08
N CYS A 31 -4.38 7.66 -16.13
CA CYS A 31 -5.83 7.52 -16.30
C CYS A 31 -6.55 8.85 -16.51
N LYS A 32 -5.99 9.97 -16.02
CA LYS A 32 -6.49 11.32 -16.32
C LYS A 32 -6.28 11.71 -17.79
N LYS A 33 -5.21 11.22 -18.43
CA LYS A 33 -4.89 11.49 -19.83
C LYS A 33 -5.50 10.46 -20.80
N ARG A 34 -5.76 9.25 -20.30
CA ARG A 34 -6.22 8.08 -21.06
C ARG A 34 -7.24 7.32 -20.25
N GLU A 35 -8.50 7.69 -20.39
CA GLU A 35 -9.60 7.15 -19.59
C GLU A 35 -9.81 5.64 -19.81
N GLU A 36 -9.53 5.15 -21.02
CA GLU A 36 -9.56 3.74 -21.41
C GLU A 36 -8.60 2.86 -20.60
N MET A 37 -7.55 3.45 -20.01
CA MET A 37 -6.58 2.73 -19.18
C MET A 37 -7.08 2.47 -17.75
N LYS A 38 -8.22 3.04 -17.34
CA LYS A 38 -8.76 2.87 -15.97
C LYS A 38 -9.00 1.40 -15.63
N GLU A 39 -9.59 0.63 -16.54
CA GLU A 39 -9.88 -0.79 -16.27
C GLU A 39 -8.59 -1.61 -16.20
N PHE A 40 -7.64 -1.33 -17.09
CA PHE A 40 -6.33 -1.98 -17.08
C PHE A 40 -5.58 -1.81 -15.74
N PHE A 41 -5.67 -0.63 -15.10
CA PHE A 41 -4.99 -0.36 -13.83
C PHE A 41 -5.84 -0.60 -12.58
N ARG A 42 -7.09 -1.06 -12.72
CA ARG A 42 -8.02 -1.21 -11.60
C ARG A 42 -7.48 -2.16 -10.53
N GLU A 43 -7.00 -3.33 -10.93
CA GLU A 43 -6.46 -4.33 -10.01
C GLU A 43 -5.22 -3.81 -9.27
N ASN A 44 -4.31 -3.14 -9.97
CA ASN A 44 -3.12 -2.52 -9.38
C ASN A 44 -3.50 -1.51 -8.28
N THR A 45 -4.49 -0.65 -8.55
CA THR A 45 -4.96 0.36 -7.60
C THR A 45 -5.59 -0.28 -6.36
N VAL A 46 -6.39 -1.33 -6.56
CA VAL A 46 -7.02 -2.09 -5.46
C VAL A 46 -5.97 -2.79 -4.60
N LEU A 47 -4.99 -3.48 -5.22
CA LEU A 47 -3.92 -4.16 -4.51
C LEU A 47 -3.04 -3.18 -3.72
N ASN A 48 -2.64 -2.07 -4.33
CA ASN A 48 -1.88 -1.01 -3.66
C ASN A 48 -2.61 -0.49 -2.42
N GLY A 49 -3.92 -0.22 -2.55
CA GLY A 49 -4.76 0.24 -1.44
C GLY A 49 -4.89 -0.79 -0.32
N ASN A 50 -5.09 -2.06 -0.66
CA ASN A 50 -5.21 -3.15 0.30
C ASN A 50 -3.92 -3.38 1.10
N ILE A 51 -2.76 -3.40 0.42
CA ILE A 51 -1.46 -3.55 1.08
C ILE A 51 -1.15 -2.33 1.95
N SER A 52 -1.37 -1.12 1.42
CA SER A 52 -1.14 0.13 2.19
C SER A 52 -1.99 0.21 3.45
N ARG A 53 -3.24 -0.27 3.41
CA ARG A 53 -4.12 -0.36 4.58
C ARG A 53 -3.59 -1.36 5.61
N LYS A 54 -3.14 -2.54 5.18
CA LYS A 54 -2.54 -3.55 6.07
C LYS A 54 -1.30 -2.99 6.78
N ILE A 55 -0.38 -2.36 6.04
CA ILE A 55 0.81 -1.73 6.60
C ILE A 55 0.43 -0.63 7.61
N THR A 56 -0.51 0.26 7.23
CA THR A 56 -0.93 1.36 8.12
C THR A 56 -1.55 0.85 9.42
N ASN A 57 -2.35 -0.21 9.35
CA ASN A 57 -2.93 -0.80 10.55
C ASN A 57 -1.86 -1.45 11.44
N ALA A 58 -0.89 -2.15 10.85
CA ALA A 58 0.22 -2.74 11.59
C ALA A 58 1.05 -1.66 12.31
N LEU A 59 1.41 -0.58 11.62
CA LEU A 59 2.17 0.52 12.21
C LEU A 59 1.43 1.21 13.37
N LYS A 60 0.11 1.42 13.26
CA LYS A 60 -0.71 1.98 14.35
C LYS A 60 -0.70 1.10 15.60
N VAL A 61 -0.81 -0.22 15.41
CA VAL A 61 -0.76 -1.18 16.52
C VAL A 61 0.61 -1.17 17.19
N SER A 62 1.70 -1.05 16.42
CA SER A 62 3.05 -0.97 16.98
C SER A 62 3.25 0.28 17.85
N VAL A 63 2.76 1.45 17.41
CA VAL A 63 2.83 2.70 18.19
C VAL A 63 2.08 2.58 19.52
N VAL A 64 0.86 2.03 19.51
CA VAL A 64 0.07 1.83 20.73
C VAL A 64 0.76 0.91 21.73
N LYS A 65 1.53 -0.08 21.25
CA LYS A 65 2.30 -0.98 22.13
C LYS A 65 3.55 -0.33 22.72
N GLU A 66 4.21 0.56 21.97
CA GLU A 66 5.35 1.34 22.46
C GLU A 66 4.91 2.35 23.54
N GLU A 67 3.70 2.92 23.45
CA GLU A 67 3.17 3.88 24.43
C GLU A 67 2.66 3.23 25.73
N GLN A 68 2.43 1.90 25.74
CA GLN A 68 1.94 1.14 26.90
C GLN A 68 3.02 0.38 27.67
N ALA A 69 4.27 0.40 27.18
CA ALA A 69 5.43 -0.26 27.78
C ALA A 69 6.29 0.73 28.57
#